data_AF-A0A7C5TAV6-F1
#
_entry.id   AF-A0A7C5TAV6-F1
#
_cell.length_a   1.000
_cell.length_b   1.000
_cell.length_c   1.000
_cell.angle_alpha   90.00
_cell.angle_beta   90.00
_cell.angle_gamma   90.00
#
_symmetry.space_group_name_H-M   'P 1'
#
loop_
_entity.id
_entity.type
_entity.pdbx_description
1 polymer ?
#
loop_
_entity_poly.entity_id
_entity_poly.type
_entity_poly.pdbx_seq_one_letter_code
_entity_poly.pdbx_strand_id
1 'polypeptide(L)'
;MQIGRSVFGISIRNFIYGVLIIIFLGASFFTGFFFIYSGVLVNGGKFVNYVGKLRGGMQRASKIALSANNPDEVIQEVDELLKVITDGSKEEGIPKYEKKEFRAKLEEVKNKWEEVKDLSRKLKEQGRDEQTLQKLFTESEILFKLTDELVGLSSEYVRERVIFIRTIPVIVFVLSLIFILFAFVFGRNIERSVRKLLGYLKQISEGDFSQTLDGGGGEEIYQIISNTNQIVNSLSVLVDKIYDSAIKVYTTAEGFLSASAKLSKTTQSLSSEISQIASAAEESSKATEEIEKVALHSKDTAEKSMEASGEVVSLSYDVVKVMNQAYDSTLQLSKTLSSLVKEIRGIENIVGIIKDIADQT
;
A
#
# COMPACT_ATOMS: atom_id res chain seq x y z
N MET A 1 -8.41 -16.28 -13.29
CA MET A 1 -7.05 -15.71 -13.37
C MET A 1 -6.39 -15.90 -12.02
N GLN A 2 -5.59 -16.96 -11.87
CA GLN A 2 -4.80 -17.23 -10.67
C GLN A 2 -3.65 -16.22 -10.61
N ILE A 3 -3.65 -15.33 -9.63
CA ILE A 3 -2.53 -14.43 -9.38
C ILE A 3 -1.85 -14.89 -8.09
N GLY A 4 -0.64 -15.43 -8.27
CA GLY A 4 0.49 -15.16 -7.38
C GLY A 4 0.45 -15.76 -5.99
N ARG A 5 0.76 -17.06 -5.89
CA ARG A 5 1.57 -17.53 -4.76
C ARG A 5 2.93 -16.84 -4.83
N SER A 6 3.48 -16.51 -3.66
CA SER A 6 4.79 -15.90 -3.41
C SER A 6 4.84 -14.37 -3.59
N VAL A 7 5.00 -13.66 -2.47
CA VAL A 7 5.99 -12.58 -2.27
C VAL A 7 6.15 -12.30 -0.77
N PHE A 8 5.12 -12.45 0.08
CA PHE A 8 5.19 -12.01 1.49
C PHE A 8 5.39 -13.09 2.56
N GLY A 9 6.18 -14.11 2.24
CA GLY A 9 6.43 -15.23 3.13
C GLY A 9 7.90 -15.45 3.41
N ILE A 10 8.55 -14.57 4.18
CA ILE A 10 9.56 -15.08 5.13
C ILE A 10 8.77 -15.83 6.21
N SER A 11 8.12 -16.93 5.81
CA SER A 11 7.37 -17.76 6.73
C SER A 11 8.39 -18.36 7.70
N ILE A 12 7.98 -18.56 8.94
CA ILE A 12 8.71 -19.36 9.94
C ILE A 12 9.32 -20.62 9.31
N ARG A 13 8.69 -21.20 8.29
CA ARG A 13 9.22 -22.28 7.45
C ARG A 13 10.54 -21.97 6.73
N ASN A 14 10.73 -20.81 6.10
CA ASN A 14 12.01 -20.43 5.47
C ASN A 14 13.09 -20.15 6.50
N PHE A 15 12.70 -19.59 7.65
CA PHE A 15 13.59 -19.43 8.80
C PHE A 15 14.04 -20.79 9.36
N ILE A 16 13.09 -21.71 9.58
CA ILE A 16 13.34 -23.09 9.98
C ILE A 16 14.22 -23.78 8.94
N TYR A 17 13.96 -23.62 7.64
CA TYR A 17 14.82 -24.18 6.59
C TYR A 17 16.23 -23.61 6.64
N GLY A 18 16.40 -22.31 6.87
CA GLY A 18 17.72 -21.71 7.04
C GLY A 18 18.48 -22.30 8.23
N VAL A 19 17.82 -22.43 9.39
CA VAL A 19 18.40 -23.06 10.59
C VAL A 19 18.73 -24.54 10.33
N LEU A 20 17.82 -25.30 9.70
CA LEU A 20 18.03 -26.70 9.36
C LEU A 20 19.19 -26.89 8.38
N ILE A 21 19.34 -26.00 7.39
CA ILE A 21 20.47 -26.01 6.46
C ILE A 21 21.78 -25.75 7.20
N ILE A 22 21.82 -24.78 8.11
CA ILE A 22 23.02 -24.49 8.92
C ILE A 22 23.40 -25.70 9.78
N ILE A 23 22.43 -26.31 10.46
CA ILE A 23 22.64 -27.52 11.26
C ILE A 23 23.16 -28.66 10.38
N PHE A 24 22.55 -28.88 9.22
CA PHE A 24 22.93 -29.94 8.30
C PHE A 24 24.34 -29.75 7.74
N LEU A 25 24.69 -28.53 7.32
CA LEU A 25 26.03 -28.19 6.83
C LEU A 25 27.07 -28.33 7.95
N GLY A 26 26.77 -27.87 9.16
CA GLY A 26 27.64 -28.03 10.33
C GLY A 26 27.89 -29.50 10.67
N ALA A 27 26.85 -30.33 10.69
CA ALA A 27 26.96 -31.76 10.94
C ALA A 27 27.73 -32.50 9.83
N SER A 28 27.48 -32.15 8.56
CA SER A 28 28.19 -32.72 7.41
C SER A 28 29.67 -32.37 7.44
N PHE A 29 30.00 -31.10 7.73
CA PHE A 29 31.37 -30.65 7.91
C PHE A 29 32.06 -31.40 9.06
N PHE A 30 31.41 -31.50 10.22
CA PHE A 30 31.95 -32.21 11.38
C PHE A 30 32.24 -33.69 11.05
N THR A 31 31.31 -34.36 10.36
CA THR A 31 31.46 -35.76 9.97
C THR A 31 32.61 -35.95 8.97
N GLY A 32 32.69 -35.10 7.94
CA GLY A 32 33.78 -35.13 6.96
C GLY A 32 35.14 -34.82 7.59
N PHE A 33 35.19 -33.81 8.46
CA PHE A 33 36.38 -33.46 9.23
C PHE A 33 36.83 -34.65 10.09
N PHE A 34 35.92 -35.26 10.86
CA PHE A 34 36.24 -36.41 11.69
C PHE A 34 36.76 -37.58 10.85
N PHE A 35 36.11 -37.89 9.72
CA PHE A 35 36.53 -38.99 8.85
C PHE A 35 37.96 -38.77 8.31
N ILE A 36 38.25 -37.59 7.75
CA ILE A 36 39.58 -37.26 7.20
C ILE A 36 40.67 -37.34 8.28
N TYR A 37 40.40 -36.79 9.47
CA TYR A 37 41.39 -36.72 10.54
C TYR A 37 41.53 -38.02 11.34
N SER A 38 40.51 -38.90 11.33
CA SER A 38 40.62 -40.23 11.94
C SER A 38 41.72 -41.08 11.29
N GLY A 39 41.89 -40.97 9.96
CA GLY A 39 42.95 -41.66 9.23
C GLY A 39 44.36 -41.21 9.65
N VAL A 40 44.51 -39.94 10.01
CA VAL A 40 45.78 -39.37 10.51
C VAL A 40 46.16 -40.00 11.86
N LEU A 41 45.19 -40.24 12.75
CA LEU A 41 45.42 -40.90 14.03
C LEU A 41 45.84 -42.36 13.86
N VAL A 42 45.15 -43.10 12.99
CA VAL A 42 45.46 -44.50 12.69
C VAL A 42 46.89 -44.63 12.13
N ASN A 43 47.23 -43.81 11.13
CA ASN A 43 48.56 -43.81 10.52
C ASN A 43 49.67 -43.37 11.50
N GLY A 44 49.37 -42.40 12.35
CA GLY A 44 50.27 -42.00 13.44
C GLY A 44 50.55 -43.12 14.43
N GLY A 45 49.52 -43.89 14.83
CA GLY A 45 49.69 -45.06 15.69
C GLY A 45 50.54 -46.16 15.04
N LYS A 46 50.34 -46.41 13.74
CA LYS A 46 51.18 -47.34 12.96
C LYS A 46 52.64 -46.88 12.93
N PHE A 47 52.89 -45.59 12.73
CA PHE A 47 54.24 -45.04 12.71
C PHE A 47 55.01 -45.29 14.02
N VAL A 48 54.40 -44.95 15.17
CA VAL A 48 54.99 -45.21 16.49
C VAL A 48 55.25 -46.70 16.69
N ASN A 49 54.34 -47.57 16.25
CA ASN A 49 54.52 -49.01 16.32
C ASN A 49 55.69 -49.50 15.45
N TYR A 50 55.90 -48.93 14.26
CA TYR A 50 57.05 -49.25 13.40
C TYR A 50 58.38 -48.88 14.06
N VAL A 51 58.48 -47.68 14.64
CA VAL A 51 59.68 -47.26 15.38
C VAL A 51 59.89 -48.14 16.62
N GLY A 52 58.81 -48.56 17.29
CA GLY A 52 58.87 -49.54 18.39
C GLY A 52 59.37 -50.92 17.95
N LYS A 53 58.91 -51.43 16.81
CA LYS A 53 59.42 -52.67 16.19
C LYS A 53 60.89 -52.54 15.81
N LEU A 54 61.32 -51.38 15.32
CA LEU A 54 62.73 -51.10 15.00
C LEU A 54 63.62 -51.27 16.24
N ARG A 55 63.26 -50.62 17.36
CA ARG A 55 63.97 -50.78 18.64
C ARG A 55 64.04 -52.25 19.07
N GLY A 56 62.91 -52.95 19.04
CA GLY A 56 62.84 -54.37 19.42
C GLY A 56 63.67 -55.28 18.52
N GLY A 57 63.65 -55.04 17.21
CA GLY A 57 64.43 -55.76 16.22
C GLY A 57 65.94 -55.55 16.39
N MET A 58 66.37 -54.30 16.58
CA MET A 58 67.78 -53.96 16.84
C MET A 58 68.31 -54.62 18.12
N GLN A 59 67.52 -54.61 19.20
CA GLN A 59 67.87 -55.29 20.45
C GLN A 59 67.91 -56.82 20.28
N ARG A 60 66.93 -57.39 19.56
CA ARG A 60 66.87 -58.83 19.26
C ARG A 60 68.06 -59.29 18.43
N ALA A 61 68.41 -58.56 17.37
CA ALA A 61 69.57 -58.83 16.54
C ALA A 61 70.87 -58.79 17.36
N SER A 62 71.05 -57.74 18.19
CA SER A 62 72.21 -57.60 19.07
C SER A 62 72.31 -58.78 20.05
N LYS A 63 71.20 -59.21 20.65
CA LYS A 63 71.16 -60.37 21.56
C LYS A 63 71.52 -61.69 20.86
N ILE A 64 71.05 -61.89 19.62
CA ILE A 64 71.37 -63.07 18.82
C ILE A 64 72.87 -63.12 18.50
N ALA A 65 73.44 -61.99 18.07
CA ALA A 65 74.87 -61.85 17.81
C ALA A 65 75.71 -62.14 19.08
N LEU A 66 75.31 -61.58 20.22
CA LEU A 66 75.93 -61.85 21.52
C LEU A 66 75.83 -63.33 21.93
N SER A 67 74.80 -64.05 21.49
CA SER A 67 74.55 -65.47 21.84
C SER A 67 75.21 -66.49 20.90
N ALA A 68 76.09 -66.06 20.00
CA ALA A 68 76.78 -66.91 19.01
C ALA A 68 75.88 -67.47 17.90
N ASN A 69 74.69 -66.91 17.72
CA ASN A 69 73.78 -67.27 16.65
C ASN A 69 73.85 -66.23 15.52
N ASN A 70 73.38 -66.60 14.33
CA ASN A 70 73.40 -65.70 13.17
C ASN A 70 72.25 -64.68 13.23
N PRO A 71 72.51 -63.35 13.33
CA PRO A 71 71.48 -62.33 13.36
C PRO A 71 71.00 -61.86 11.97
N ASP A 72 71.58 -62.36 10.86
CA ASP A 72 71.39 -61.82 9.50
C ASP A 72 69.91 -61.64 9.10
N GLU A 73 69.04 -62.61 9.40
CA GLU A 73 67.61 -62.53 9.10
C GLU A 73 66.93 -61.36 9.82
N VAL A 74 67.21 -61.19 11.12
CA VAL A 74 66.66 -60.09 11.91
C VAL A 74 67.29 -58.75 11.51
N ILE A 75 68.56 -58.75 11.10
CA ILE A 75 69.22 -57.56 10.55
C ILE A 75 68.50 -57.08 9.28
N GLN A 76 68.15 -58.01 8.38
CA GLN A 76 67.39 -57.69 7.17
C GLN A 76 66.00 -57.12 7.50
N GLU A 77 65.27 -57.73 8.43
CA GLU A 77 63.97 -57.20 8.90
C GLU A 77 64.11 -55.76 9.45
N VAL A 78 65.15 -55.49 10.22
CA VAL A 78 65.44 -54.16 10.79
C VAL A 78 65.78 -53.15 9.70
N ASP A 79 66.60 -53.52 8.71
CA ASP A 79 66.97 -52.63 7.60
C ASP A 79 65.73 -52.26 6.74
N GLU A 80 64.80 -53.20 6.54
CA GLU A 80 63.51 -52.93 5.88
C GLU A 80 62.64 -51.94 6.67
N LEU A 81 62.51 -52.13 7.99
CA LEU A 81 61.80 -51.20 8.86
C LEU A 81 62.43 -49.80 8.81
N LEU A 82 63.76 -49.74 8.84
CA LEU A 82 64.51 -48.50 8.83
C LEU A 82 64.33 -47.73 7.52
N LYS A 83 64.27 -48.43 6.38
CA LYS A 83 63.90 -47.86 5.08
C LYS A 83 62.49 -47.27 5.11
N VAL A 84 61.50 -48.03 5.60
CA VAL A 84 60.10 -47.58 5.68
C VAL A 84 59.95 -46.35 6.59
N ILE A 85 60.67 -46.29 7.72
CA ILE A 85 60.67 -45.14 8.64
C ILE A 85 61.35 -43.92 8.01
N THR A 86 62.41 -44.13 7.22
CA THR A 86 63.16 -43.06 6.57
C THR A 86 62.36 -42.41 5.44
N ASP A 87 61.84 -43.22 4.53
CA ASP A 87 61.20 -42.73 3.29
C ASP A 87 59.69 -42.51 3.46
N GLY A 88 59.08 -43.16 4.46
CA GLY A 88 57.64 -43.34 4.55
C GLY A 88 57.15 -44.45 3.61
N SER A 89 55.92 -44.93 3.82
CA SER A 89 55.27 -45.91 2.95
C SER A 89 53.77 -45.63 2.87
N LYS A 90 53.25 -45.38 1.66
CA LYS A 90 51.80 -45.22 1.45
C LYS A 90 51.03 -46.52 1.66
N GLU A 91 51.63 -47.64 1.27
CA GLU A 91 51.05 -48.98 1.40
C GLU A 91 50.83 -49.35 2.87
N GLU A 92 51.84 -49.11 3.70
CA GLU A 92 51.77 -49.40 5.14
C GLU A 92 51.05 -48.31 5.94
N GLY A 93 50.80 -47.14 5.33
CA GLY A 93 50.24 -45.96 5.99
C GLY A 93 51.24 -45.26 6.91
N ILE A 94 52.53 -45.36 6.61
CA ILE A 94 53.63 -44.78 7.37
C ILE A 94 54.01 -43.41 6.78
N PRO A 95 53.88 -42.32 7.54
CA PRO A 95 54.17 -40.98 7.07
C PRO A 95 55.69 -40.76 6.96
N LYS A 96 56.09 -39.94 5.98
CA LYS A 96 57.44 -39.38 5.93
C LYS A 96 57.53 -38.23 6.93
N TYR A 97 58.15 -38.44 8.09
CA TYR A 97 58.20 -37.43 9.15
C TYR A 97 59.43 -36.53 9.04
N GLU A 98 59.23 -35.28 8.62
CA GLU A 98 60.32 -34.34 8.31
C GLU A 98 60.76 -33.45 9.49
N LYS A 99 60.29 -33.70 10.72
CA LYS A 99 60.69 -32.88 11.87
C LYS A 99 62.20 -33.03 12.10
N LYS A 100 62.90 -31.90 12.18
CA LYS A 100 64.38 -31.83 12.24
C LYS A 100 64.96 -32.71 13.34
N GLU A 101 64.38 -32.67 14.53
CA GLU A 101 64.83 -33.46 15.70
C GLU A 101 64.70 -34.97 15.45
N PHE A 102 63.57 -35.41 14.89
CA PHE A 102 63.37 -36.80 14.51
C PHE A 102 64.36 -37.25 13.44
N ARG A 103 64.58 -36.43 12.41
CA ARG A 103 65.54 -36.73 11.33
C ARG A 103 66.97 -36.84 11.84
N ALA A 104 67.40 -35.92 12.69
CA ALA A 104 68.72 -35.97 13.31
C ALA A 104 68.90 -37.25 14.14
N LYS A 105 67.91 -37.56 15.00
CA LYS A 105 67.94 -38.78 15.83
C LYS A 105 67.90 -40.06 15.00
N LEU A 106 67.15 -40.08 13.90
CA LEU A 106 67.11 -41.22 12.98
C LEU A 106 68.47 -41.47 12.33
N GLU A 107 69.19 -40.42 11.93
CA GLU A 107 70.56 -40.57 11.41
C GLU A 107 71.55 -41.04 12.49
N GLU A 108 71.44 -40.58 13.73
CA GLU A 108 72.22 -41.12 14.86
C GLU A 108 71.98 -42.63 15.04
N VAL A 109 70.71 -43.06 15.02
CA VAL A 109 70.31 -44.47 15.09
C VAL A 109 70.89 -45.26 13.92
N LYS A 110 70.81 -44.74 12.69
CA LYS A 110 71.36 -45.39 11.50
C LYS A 110 72.86 -45.62 11.60
N ASN A 111 73.60 -44.58 11.97
CA ASN A 111 75.05 -44.66 12.12
C ASN A 111 75.44 -45.68 13.20
N LYS A 112 74.77 -45.63 14.36
CA LYS A 112 75.02 -46.58 15.45
C LYS A 112 74.62 -48.01 15.09
N TRP A 113 73.58 -48.18 14.28
CA TRP A 113 73.17 -49.49 13.77
C TRP A 113 74.21 -50.11 12.83
N GLU A 114 74.81 -49.32 11.93
CA GLU A 114 75.93 -49.81 11.10
C GLU A 114 77.12 -50.27 11.95
N GLU A 115 77.48 -49.55 13.01
CA GLU A 115 78.53 -49.98 13.95
C GLU A 115 78.20 -51.33 14.61
N VAL A 116 76.95 -51.53 15.04
CA VAL A 116 76.48 -52.80 15.63
C VAL A 116 76.50 -53.94 14.60
N LYS A 117 76.13 -53.67 13.34
CA LYS A 117 76.22 -54.65 12.24
C LYS A 117 77.67 -55.04 11.96
N ASP A 118 78.58 -54.07 11.93
CA ASP A 118 80.01 -54.33 11.71
C ASP A 118 80.64 -55.16 12.83
N LEU A 119 80.31 -54.87 14.10
CA LEU A 119 80.76 -55.67 15.24
C LEU A 119 80.19 -57.10 15.19
N SER A 120 78.92 -57.25 14.82
CA SER A 120 78.27 -58.56 14.65
C SER A 120 78.94 -59.37 13.53
N ARG A 121 79.29 -58.72 12.41
CA ARG A 121 80.02 -59.35 11.31
C ARG A 121 81.43 -59.77 11.72
N LYS A 122 82.17 -58.93 12.45
CA LYS A 122 83.49 -59.27 12.99
C LYS A 122 83.47 -60.51 13.88
N LEU A 123 82.49 -60.63 14.79
CA LEU A 123 82.33 -61.81 15.64
C LEU A 123 82.06 -63.09 14.84
N LYS A 124 81.39 -62.97 13.68
CA LYS A 124 81.10 -64.08 12.77
C LYS A 124 82.33 -64.51 11.97
N GLU A 125 83.12 -63.56 11.49
CA GLU A 125 84.26 -63.81 10.58
C GLU A 125 85.58 -64.13 11.31
N GLN A 126 85.86 -63.43 12.42
CA GLN A 126 87.16 -63.46 13.11
C GLN A 126 87.14 -64.30 14.40
N GLY A 127 85.97 -64.83 14.76
CA GLY A 127 85.77 -65.58 16.00
C GLY A 127 85.34 -64.70 17.17
N ARG A 128 84.97 -65.34 18.29
CA ARG A 128 84.39 -64.67 19.46
C ARG A 128 85.49 -64.14 20.39
N ASP A 129 86.02 -62.97 20.08
CA ASP A 129 86.91 -62.27 21.01
C ASP A 129 86.12 -61.48 22.07
N GLU A 130 86.62 -61.49 23.30
CA GLU A 130 85.95 -60.90 24.47
C GLU A 130 85.82 -59.37 24.36
N GLN A 131 86.79 -58.72 23.69
CA GLN A 131 86.80 -57.27 23.50
C GLN A 131 85.67 -56.82 22.55
N THR A 132 85.46 -57.51 21.43
CA THR A 132 84.37 -57.23 20.49
C THR A 132 83.01 -57.57 21.10
N LEU A 133 82.90 -58.63 21.91
CA LEU A 133 81.67 -58.93 22.66
C LEU A 133 81.29 -57.80 23.63
N GLN A 134 82.25 -57.33 24.42
CA GLN A 134 82.03 -56.23 25.37
C GLN A 134 81.69 -54.92 24.64
N LYS A 135 82.34 -54.66 23.49
CA LYS A 135 82.04 -53.50 22.65
C LYS A 135 80.65 -53.60 22.03
N LEU A 136 80.28 -54.75 21.46
CA LEU A 136 78.95 -54.98 20.90
C LEU A 136 77.87 -54.78 21.95
N PHE A 137 78.07 -55.29 23.17
CA PHE A 137 77.15 -55.06 24.29
C PHE A 137 76.99 -53.56 24.56
N THR A 138 78.09 -52.84 24.75
CA THR A 138 78.08 -51.40 25.04
C THR A 138 77.42 -50.58 23.94
N GLU A 139 77.77 -50.81 22.68
CA GLU A 139 77.19 -50.09 21.54
C GLU A 139 75.70 -50.44 21.34
N SER A 140 75.29 -51.68 21.63
CA SER A 140 73.88 -52.08 21.56
C SER A 140 73.02 -51.41 22.63
N GLU A 141 73.57 -51.14 23.83
CA GLU A 141 72.89 -50.37 24.88
C GLU A 141 72.75 -48.89 24.51
N ILE A 142 73.77 -48.31 23.85
CA ILE A 142 73.69 -46.95 23.30
C ILE A 142 72.63 -46.89 22.20
N LEU A 143 72.61 -47.86 21.29
CA LEU A 143 71.61 -47.97 20.24
C LEU A 143 70.19 -48.08 20.81
N PHE A 144 70.01 -48.87 21.87
CA PHE A 144 68.73 -48.98 22.56
C PHE A 144 68.24 -47.62 23.09
N LYS A 145 69.11 -46.83 23.72
CA LYS A 145 68.76 -45.48 24.20
C LYS A 145 68.40 -44.54 23.05
N LEU A 146 69.19 -44.52 21.98
CA LEU A 146 68.92 -43.66 20.82
C LEU A 146 67.59 -44.02 20.14
N THR A 147 67.29 -45.31 20.02
CA THR A 147 66.03 -45.78 19.44
C THR A 147 64.84 -45.55 20.37
N ASP A 148 65.03 -45.61 21.70
CA ASP A 148 64.00 -45.24 22.67
C ASP A 148 63.63 -43.75 22.57
N GLU A 149 64.63 -42.88 22.50
CA GLU A 149 64.44 -41.45 22.23
C GLU A 149 63.71 -41.22 20.89
N LEU A 150 64.07 -41.99 19.85
CA LEU A 150 63.40 -41.94 18.55
C LEU A 150 61.93 -42.34 18.63
N VAL A 151 61.58 -43.36 19.44
CA VAL A 151 60.17 -43.73 19.73
C VAL A 151 59.45 -42.56 20.41
N GLY A 152 60.09 -41.89 21.37
CA GLY A 152 59.58 -40.69 22.01
C GLY A 152 59.24 -39.59 20.99
N LEU A 153 60.20 -39.25 20.12
CA LEU A 153 60.01 -38.26 19.05
C LEU A 153 58.94 -38.68 18.03
N SER A 154 58.82 -39.97 17.72
CA SER A 154 57.74 -40.47 16.86
C SER A 154 56.35 -40.29 17.49
N SER A 155 56.25 -40.29 18.81
CA SER A 155 54.98 -40.07 19.52
C SER A 155 54.55 -38.60 19.50
N GLU A 156 55.50 -37.66 19.35
CA GLU A 156 55.20 -36.24 19.17
C GLU A 156 54.46 -35.97 17.85
N TYR A 157 54.76 -36.72 16.78
CA TYR A 157 54.03 -36.64 15.51
C TYR A 157 52.52 -36.79 15.71
N VAL A 158 52.10 -37.73 16.55
CA VAL A 158 50.69 -37.98 16.86
C VAL A 158 50.14 -36.85 17.72
N ARG A 159 50.88 -36.44 18.75
CA ARG A 159 50.45 -35.42 19.71
C ARG A 159 50.16 -34.07 19.03
N GLU A 160 51.03 -33.61 18.14
CA GLU A 160 50.85 -32.35 17.41
C GLU A 160 49.57 -32.36 16.56
N ARG A 161 49.22 -33.52 15.99
CA ARG A 161 48.04 -33.67 15.13
C ARG A 161 46.75 -33.86 15.92
N VAL A 162 46.80 -34.45 17.11
CA VAL A 162 45.64 -34.61 18.01
C VAL A 162 45.05 -33.26 18.46
N ILE A 163 45.87 -32.23 18.63
CA ILE A 163 45.40 -30.91 19.07
C ILE A 163 44.39 -30.33 18.07
N PHE A 164 44.70 -30.37 16.77
CA PHE A 164 43.79 -29.90 15.72
C PHE A 164 42.47 -30.67 15.68
N ILE A 165 42.51 -31.97 15.97
CA ILE A 165 41.33 -32.84 16.00
C ILE A 165 40.39 -32.44 17.15
N ARG A 166 40.92 -31.91 18.25
CA ARG A 166 40.11 -31.48 19.40
C ARG A 166 39.62 -30.05 19.28
N THR A 167 40.45 -29.13 18.77
CA THR A 167 40.13 -27.69 18.80
C THR A 167 39.21 -27.24 17.67
N ILE A 168 39.44 -27.69 16.43
CA ILE A 168 38.66 -27.27 15.27
C ILE A 168 37.16 -27.60 15.42
N PRO A 169 36.77 -28.83 15.84
CA PRO A 169 35.35 -29.15 15.96
C PRO A 169 34.63 -28.35 17.05
N VAL A 170 35.34 -28.01 18.14
CA VAL A 170 34.81 -27.14 19.20
C VAL A 170 34.56 -25.73 18.66
N ILE A 171 35.49 -25.17 17.88
CA ILE A 171 35.30 -23.86 17.24
C ILE A 171 34.08 -23.87 16.31
N VAL A 172 33.96 -24.89 15.45
CA VAL A 172 32.82 -25.01 14.52
C VAL A 172 31.51 -25.19 15.27
N PHE A 173 31.50 -25.95 16.35
CA PHE A 173 30.32 -26.11 17.22
C PHE A 173 29.90 -24.78 17.84
N VAL A 174 30.83 -24.02 18.44
CA VAL A 174 30.55 -22.71 19.03
C VAL A 174 30.04 -21.71 17.98
N LEU A 175 30.66 -21.66 16.80
CA LEU A 175 30.19 -20.82 15.69
C LEU A 175 28.77 -21.21 15.26
N SER A 176 28.47 -22.50 15.17
CA SER A 176 27.13 -22.99 14.82
C SER A 176 26.09 -22.53 15.85
N LEU A 177 26.40 -22.57 17.14
CA LEU A 177 25.53 -22.04 18.19
C LEU A 177 25.30 -20.53 18.05
N ILE A 178 26.33 -19.75 17.74
CA ILE A 178 26.21 -18.31 17.50
C ILE A 178 25.29 -18.04 16.31
N PHE A 179 25.45 -18.78 15.21
CA PHE A 179 24.56 -18.65 14.03
C PHE A 179 23.11 -19.01 14.36
N ILE A 180 22.88 -20.08 15.13
CA ILE A 180 21.53 -20.45 15.59
C ILE A 180 20.93 -19.34 16.46
N LEU A 181 21.70 -18.77 17.39
CA LEU A 181 21.25 -17.67 18.24
C LEU A 181 20.93 -16.43 17.40
N PHE A 182 21.80 -16.06 16.48
CA PHE A 182 21.59 -14.91 15.59
C PHE A 182 20.34 -15.10 14.74
N ALA A 183 20.17 -16.29 14.16
CA ALA A 183 18.96 -16.67 13.45
C ALA A 183 17.74 -16.48 14.37
N PHE A 184 17.75 -17.05 15.58
CA PHE A 184 16.62 -16.97 16.51
C PHE A 184 16.23 -15.52 16.85
N VAL A 185 17.21 -14.66 17.19
CA VAL A 185 16.97 -13.24 17.50
C VAL A 185 16.39 -12.50 16.29
N PHE A 186 16.98 -12.72 15.10
CA PHE A 186 16.53 -12.06 13.88
C PHE A 186 15.11 -12.49 13.47
N GLY A 187 14.82 -13.80 13.54
CA GLY A 187 13.51 -14.36 13.27
C GLY A 187 12.44 -13.80 14.21
N ARG A 188 12.75 -13.70 15.52
CA ARG A 188 11.83 -13.14 16.53
C ARG A 188 11.54 -11.65 16.30
N ASN A 189 12.53 -10.88 15.84
CA ASN A 189 12.34 -9.46 15.52
C ASN A 189 11.40 -9.28 14.31
N ILE A 190 11.59 -10.05 13.24
CA ILE A 190 10.71 -10.01 12.06
C ILE A 190 9.29 -10.38 12.46
N GLU A 191 9.13 -11.49 13.17
CA GLU A 191 7.82 -11.97 13.61
C GLU A 191 7.08 -10.91 14.45
N ARG A 192 7.78 -10.25 15.38
CA ARG A 192 7.21 -9.19 16.20
C ARG A 192 6.74 -8.00 15.36
N SER A 193 7.56 -7.55 14.39
CA SER A 193 7.18 -6.45 13.50
C SER A 193 5.98 -6.82 12.62
N VAL A 194 5.94 -8.03 12.08
CA VAL A 194 4.80 -8.51 11.26
C VAL A 194 3.52 -8.59 12.09
N ARG A 195 3.58 -9.11 13.33
CA ARG A 195 2.40 -9.15 14.21
C ARG A 195 1.88 -7.75 14.56
N LYS A 196 2.78 -6.78 14.79
CA LYS A 196 2.39 -5.38 15.00
C LYS A 196 1.67 -4.81 13.78
N LEU A 197 2.22 -5.04 12.58
CA LEU A 197 1.59 -4.61 11.33
C LEU A 197 0.22 -5.25 11.13
N LEU A 198 0.08 -6.55 11.39
CA LEU A 198 -1.21 -7.24 11.30
C LEU A 198 -2.24 -6.68 12.30
N GLY A 199 -1.82 -6.38 13.53
CA GLY A 199 -2.69 -5.74 14.53
C GLY A 199 -3.15 -4.36 14.09
N TYR A 200 -2.24 -3.56 13.53
CA TYR A 200 -2.54 -2.23 13.01
C TYR A 200 -3.49 -2.27 11.80
N LEU A 201 -3.24 -3.16 10.84
CA LEU A 201 -4.15 -3.39 9.69
C LEU A 201 -5.54 -3.85 10.15
N LYS A 202 -5.63 -4.61 11.25
CA LYS A 202 -6.91 -4.99 11.83
C LYS A 202 -7.68 -3.77 12.37
N GLN A 203 -7.02 -2.86 13.09
CA GLN A 203 -7.66 -1.63 13.59
C GLN A 203 -8.18 -0.75 12.43
N ILE A 204 -7.37 -0.60 11.37
CA ILE A 204 -7.78 0.10 10.14
C ILE A 204 -9.02 -0.56 9.53
N SER A 205 -9.09 -1.90 9.51
CA SER A 205 -10.26 -2.63 9.01
C SER A 205 -11.52 -2.46 9.88
N GLU A 206 -11.35 -2.12 11.15
CA GLU A 206 -12.42 -1.79 12.09
C GLU A 206 -12.84 -0.30 12.01
N GLY A 207 -12.19 0.49 11.14
CA GLY A 207 -12.53 1.90 10.86
C GLY A 207 -11.79 2.92 11.71
N ASP A 208 -10.78 2.49 12.48
CA ASP A 208 -9.90 3.40 13.22
C ASP A 208 -8.71 3.84 12.33
N PHE A 209 -8.77 5.07 11.82
CA PHE A 209 -7.70 5.70 11.03
C PHE A 209 -6.87 6.72 11.85
N SER A 210 -7.07 6.78 13.18
CA SER A 210 -6.44 7.79 14.04
C SER A 210 -5.00 7.45 14.42
N GLN A 211 -4.63 6.17 14.32
CA GLN A 211 -3.34 5.66 14.75
C GLN A 211 -2.32 5.73 13.62
N THR A 212 -1.05 5.85 13.98
CA THR A 212 0.08 5.65 13.06
C THR A 212 0.99 4.56 13.60
N LEU A 213 1.52 3.72 12.71
CA LEU A 213 2.47 2.70 13.12
C LEU A 213 3.90 3.26 13.03
N ASP A 214 4.58 3.31 14.17
CA ASP A 214 5.99 3.70 14.25
C ASP A 214 6.91 2.66 13.58
N GLY A 215 7.94 3.16 12.90
CA GLY A 215 8.88 2.34 12.16
C GLY A 215 9.66 1.36 13.04
N GLY A 216 9.72 0.09 12.62
CA GLY A 216 10.56 -0.92 13.26
C GLY A 216 10.66 -2.20 12.43
N GLY A 217 11.89 -2.65 12.17
CA GLY A 217 12.18 -3.82 11.33
C GLY A 217 13.31 -3.54 10.35
N GLY A 218 13.55 -4.46 9.42
CA GLY A 218 14.43 -4.23 8.27
C GLY A 218 13.86 -3.19 7.30
N GLU A 219 14.63 -2.85 6.27
CA GLU A 219 14.29 -1.80 5.28
C GLU A 219 12.94 -2.06 4.61
N GLU A 220 12.65 -3.30 4.22
CA GLU A 220 11.41 -3.68 3.53
C GLU A 220 10.18 -3.54 4.43
N ILE A 221 10.32 -3.90 5.71
CA ILE A 221 9.24 -3.74 6.69
C ILE A 221 8.96 -2.26 6.92
N TYR A 222 10.01 -1.44 7.01
CA TYR A 222 9.85 0.00 7.13
C TYR A 222 9.11 0.61 5.92
N GLN A 223 9.45 0.20 4.69
CA GLN A 223 8.77 0.67 3.49
C GLN A 223 7.28 0.31 3.49
N ILE A 224 6.92 -0.92 3.92
CA ILE A 224 5.51 -1.34 4.03
C ILE A 224 4.76 -0.51 5.06
N ILE A 225 5.37 -0.25 6.23
CA ILE A 225 4.77 0.59 7.28
C ILE A 225 4.53 2.00 6.75
N SER A 226 5.52 2.59 6.08
CA SER A 226 5.42 3.93 5.48
C SER A 226 4.28 4.01 4.45
N ASN A 227 4.22 3.06 3.52
CA ASN A 227 3.16 3.01 2.51
C ASN A 227 1.78 2.80 3.14
N THR A 228 1.69 1.96 4.19
CA THR A 228 0.45 1.75 4.93
C THR A 228 -0.02 3.04 5.61
N ASN A 229 0.89 3.77 6.26
CA ASN A 229 0.57 5.06 6.88
C ASN A 229 0.09 6.10 5.85
N GLN A 230 0.66 6.13 4.64
CA GLN A 230 0.17 6.99 3.56
C GLN A 230 -1.25 6.63 3.11
N ILE A 231 -1.57 5.33 3.02
CA ILE A 231 -2.93 4.86 2.70
C ILE A 231 -3.91 5.28 3.80
N VAL A 232 -3.57 5.06 5.07
CA VAL A 232 -4.42 5.44 6.22
C VAL A 232 -4.68 6.95 6.23
N ASN A 233 -3.65 7.77 6.03
CA ASN A 233 -3.81 9.22 5.97
C ASN A 233 -4.73 9.64 4.82
N SER A 234 -4.60 9.01 3.66
CA SER A 234 -5.47 9.27 2.51
C SER A 234 -6.92 8.88 2.78
N LEU A 235 -7.15 7.76 3.48
CA LEU A 235 -8.48 7.33 3.91
C LEU A 235 -9.07 8.29 4.95
N SER A 236 -8.29 8.75 5.93
CA SER A 236 -8.74 9.73 6.92
C SER A 236 -9.24 11.01 6.26
N VAL A 237 -8.44 11.58 5.35
CA VAL A 237 -8.83 12.78 4.59
C VAL A 237 -10.08 12.54 3.74
N LEU A 238 -10.24 11.35 3.18
CA LEU A 238 -11.43 11.00 2.40
C LEU A 238 -12.67 10.93 3.30
N VAL A 239 -12.56 10.35 4.50
CA VAL A 239 -13.65 10.30 5.48
C VAL A 239 -14.04 11.70 5.93
N ASP A 240 -13.08 12.59 6.21
CA ASP A 240 -13.35 13.99 6.58
C ASP A 240 -14.11 14.72 5.46
N LYS A 241 -13.71 14.52 4.19
CA LYS A 241 -14.42 15.10 3.04
C LYS A 241 -15.85 14.56 2.90
N ILE A 242 -16.06 13.26 3.15
CA ILE A 242 -17.41 12.67 3.15
C ILE A 242 -18.26 13.31 4.25
N TYR A 243 -17.70 13.50 5.44
CA TYR A 243 -18.37 14.15 6.56
C TYR A 243 -18.76 15.59 6.25
N ASP A 244 -17.84 16.39 5.70
CA ASP A 244 -18.12 17.77 5.26
C ASP A 244 -19.21 17.82 4.17
N SER A 245 -19.17 16.89 3.22
CA SER A 245 -20.20 16.76 2.20
C SER A 245 -21.56 16.38 2.79
N ALA A 246 -21.61 15.50 3.78
CA ALA A 246 -22.84 15.13 4.48
C ALA A 246 -23.45 16.34 5.20
N ILE A 247 -22.63 17.17 5.87
CA ILE A 247 -23.08 18.42 6.48
C ILE A 247 -23.66 19.38 5.43
N LYS A 248 -22.97 19.57 4.29
CA LYS A 248 -23.46 20.43 3.21
C LYS A 248 -24.79 19.95 2.62
N VAL A 249 -24.96 18.64 2.47
CA VAL A 249 -26.23 18.05 2.02
C VAL A 249 -27.32 18.32 3.05
N TYR A 250 -27.04 18.11 4.33
CA TYR A 250 -27.98 18.37 5.42
C TYR A 250 -28.43 19.85 5.46
N THR A 251 -27.49 20.80 5.41
CA THR A 251 -27.81 22.24 5.44
C THR A 251 -28.53 22.69 4.18
N THR A 252 -28.20 22.12 3.01
CA THR A 252 -28.93 22.38 1.76
C THR A 252 -30.36 21.86 1.85
N ALA A 253 -30.57 20.67 2.42
CA ALA A 253 -31.90 20.09 2.61
C ALA A 253 -32.76 20.95 3.56
N GLU A 254 -32.18 21.49 4.64
CA GLU A 254 -32.85 22.43 5.54
C GLU A 254 -33.24 23.73 4.80
N GLY A 255 -32.32 24.31 4.02
CA GLY A 255 -32.60 25.48 3.19
C GLY A 255 -33.72 25.23 2.17
N PHE A 256 -33.75 24.04 1.55
CA PHE A 256 -34.79 23.62 0.62
C PHE A 256 -36.17 23.49 1.28
N LEU A 257 -36.23 22.92 2.50
CA LEU A 257 -37.48 22.84 3.27
C LEU A 257 -38.04 24.23 3.58
N SER A 258 -37.17 25.16 4.00
CA SER A 258 -37.57 26.56 4.26
C SER A 258 -38.06 27.27 2.98
N ALA A 259 -37.34 27.11 1.87
CA ALA A 259 -37.76 27.65 0.57
C ALA A 259 -39.10 27.07 0.11
N SER A 260 -39.31 25.77 0.29
CA SER A 260 -40.58 25.09 -0.03
C SER A 260 -41.74 25.60 0.81
N ALA A 261 -41.54 25.82 2.12
CA ALA A 261 -42.55 26.40 3.00
C ALA A 261 -42.93 27.83 2.58
N LYS A 262 -41.94 28.67 2.21
CA LYS A 262 -42.17 30.01 1.69
C LYS A 262 -42.93 29.97 0.36
N LEU A 263 -42.54 29.08 -0.56
CA LEU A 263 -43.22 28.89 -1.83
C LEU A 263 -44.69 28.50 -1.62
N SER A 264 -44.97 27.53 -0.75
CA SER A 264 -46.35 27.13 -0.41
C SER A 264 -47.18 28.32 0.07
N LYS A 265 -46.61 29.18 0.93
CA LYS A 265 -47.30 30.39 1.41
C LYS A 265 -47.56 31.38 0.28
N THR A 266 -46.57 31.64 -0.57
CA THR A 266 -46.73 32.54 -1.73
C THR A 266 -47.77 32.01 -2.71
N THR A 267 -47.77 30.71 -3.00
CA THR A 267 -48.77 30.07 -3.85
C THR A 267 -50.18 30.24 -3.27
N GLN A 268 -50.34 30.16 -1.95
CA GLN A 268 -51.63 30.39 -1.31
C GLN A 268 -52.10 31.86 -1.45
N SER A 269 -51.20 32.83 -1.25
CA SER A 269 -51.50 34.25 -1.50
C SER A 269 -51.87 34.51 -2.96
N LEU A 270 -51.10 33.96 -3.90
CA LEU A 270 -51.38 34.08 -5.33
C LEU A 270 -52.74 33.48 -5.70
N SER A 271 -53.08 32.32 -5.15
CA SER A 271 -54.41 31.72 -5.34
C SER A 271 -55.54 32.63 -4.87
N SER A 272 -55.35 33.34 -3.75
CA SER A 272 -56.33 34.31 -3.25
C SER A 272 -56.44 35.53 -4.15
N GLU A 273 -55.32 36.06 -4.64
CA GLU A 273 -55.31 37.20 -5.58
C GLU A 273 -55.99 36.83 -6.91
N ILE A 274 -55.74 35.64 -7.45
CA ILE A 274 -56.41 35.16 -8.66
C ILE A 274 -57.93 35.09 -8.46
N SER A 275 -58.40 34.64 -7.29
CA SER A 275 -59.83 34.62 -6.96
C SER A 275 -60.44 36.03 -6.93
N GLN A 276 -59.70 37.02 -6.44
CA GLN A 276 -60.13 38.41 -6.44
C GLN A 276 -60.17 38.99 -7.87
N ILE A 277 -59.15 38.72 -8.68
CA ILE A 277 -59.12 39.13 -10.10
C ILE A 277 -60.30 38.52 -10.86
N ALA A 278 -60.59 37.24 -10.66
CA ALA A 278 -61.74 36.59 -11.30
C ALA A 278 -63.06 37.26 -10.90
N SER A 279 -63.22 37.63 -9.62
CA SER A 279 -64.41 38.34 -9.14
C SER A 279 -64.53 39.74 -9.76
N ALA A 280 -63.42 40.48 -9.82
CA ALA A 280 -63.38 41.80 -10.46
C ALA A 280 -63.66 41.73 -11.97
N ALA A 281 -63.18 40.68 -12.65
CA ALA A 281 -63.49 40.43 -14.05
C ALA A 281 -64.98 40.15 -14.27
N GLU A 282 -65.62 39.39 -13.37
CA GLU A 282 -67.07 39.15 -13.42
C GLU A 282 -67.86 40.45 -13.22
N GLU A 283 -67.48 41.28 -12.26
CA GLU A 283 -68.10 42.59 -12.04
C GLU A 283 -67.90 43.53 -13.24
N SER A 284 -66.71 43.56 -13.83
CA SER A 284 -66.42 44.31 -15.05
C SER A 284 -67.25 43.81 -16.23
N SER A 285 -67.53 42.51 -16.33
CA SER A 285 -68.42 41.96 -17.37
C SER A 285 -69.85 42.48 -17.19
N LYS A 286 -70.38 42.46 -15.96
CA LYS A 286 -71.72 42.99 -15.65
C LYS A 286 -71.82 44.49 -15.92
N ALA A 287 -70.78 45.26 -15.57
CA ALA A 287 -70.73 46.68 -15.90
C ALA A 287 -70.74 46.93 -17.42
N THR A 288 -70.06 46.07 -18.19
CA THR A 288 -70.05 46.13 -19.66
C THR A 288 -71.45 45.87 -20.24
N GLU A 289 -72.17 44.87 -19.72
CA GLU A 289 -73.56 44.57 -20.12
C GLU A 289 -74.52 45.74 -19.83
N GLU A 290 -74.40 46.38 -18.66
CA GLU A 290 -75.21 47.57 -18.34
C GLU A 290 -74.87 48.76 -19.25
N ILE A 291 -73.58 48.98 -19.60
CA ILE A 291 -73.19 50.00 -20.58
C ILE A 291 -73.84 49.74 -21.95
N GLU A 292 -73.84 48.49 -22.42
CA GLU A 292 -74.49 48.12 -23.68
C GLU A 292 -75.99 48.44 -23.64
N LYS A 293 -76.67 48.10 -22.55
CA LYS A 293 -78.09 48.41 -22.34
C LYS A 293 -78.38 49.91 -22.32
N VAL A 294 -77.54 50.71 -21.65
CA VAL A 294 -77.64 52.18 -21.63
C VAL A 294 -77.41 52.75 -23.04
N ALA A 295 -76.46 52.20 -23.79
CA ALA A 295 -76.19 52.62 -25.17
C ALA A 295 -77.40 52.33 -26.09
N LEU A 296 -78.01 51.15 -25.98
CA LEU A 296 -79.25 50.81 -26.71
C LEU A 296 -80.41 51.73 -26.32
N HIS A 297 -80.59 52.01 -25.03
CA HIS A 297 -81.65 52.91 -24.57
C HIS A 297 -81.43 54.36 -25.04
N SER A 298 -80.18 54.82 -25.03
CA SER A 298 -79.80 56.14 -25.55
C SER A 298 -80.04 56.24 -27.06
N LYS A 299 -79.79 55.16 -27.81
CA LYS A 299 -80.12 55.07 -29.25
C LYS A 299 -81.64 55.20 -29.49
N ASP A 300 -82.47 54.44 -28.78
CA ASP A 300 -83.94 54.50 -28.89
C ASP A 300 -84.46 55.91 -28.53
N THR A 301 -83.91 56.51 -27.48
CA THR A 301 -84.25 57.88 -27.09
C THR A 301 -83.87 58.89 -28.17
N ALA A 302 -82.69 58.75 -28.78
CA ALA A 302 -82.26 59.60 -29.88
C ALA A 302 -83.19 59.45 -31.11
N GLU A 303 -83.58 58.23 -31.47
CA GLU A 303 -84.53 57.96 -32.56
C GLU A 303 -85.90 58.62 -32.33
N LYS A 304 -86.48 58.46 -31.13
CA LYS A 304 -87.74 59.13 -30.74
C LYS A 304 -87.62 60.65 -30.78
N SER A 305 -86.50 61.19 -30.32
CA SER A 305 -86.27 62.63 -30.31
C SER A 305 -86.10 63.19 -31.73
N MET A 306 -85.53 62.41 -32.65
CA MET A 306 -85.46 62.74 -34.08
C MET A 306 -86.85 62.71 -34.72
N GLU A 307 -87.68 61.71 -34.42
CA GLU A 307 -89.07 61.61 -34.89
C GLU A 307 -89.91 62.81 -34.43
N ALA A 308 -89.90 63.12 -33.13
CA ALA A 308 -90.59 64.27 -32.58
C ALA A 308 -90.10 65.60 -33.19
N SER A 309 -88.79 65.71 -33.43
CA SER A 309 -88.22 66.87 -34.12
C SER A 309 -88.75 66.98 -35.56
N GLY A 310 -88.93 65.86 -36.25
CA GLY A 310 -89.59 65.78 -37.57
C GLY A 310 -91.04 66.27 -37.53
N GLU A 311 -91.82 65.86 -36.53
CA GLU A 311 -93.19 66.34 -36.31
C GLU A 311 -93.24 67.84 -36.04
N VAL A 312 -92.34 68.37 -35.19
CA VAL A 312 -92.25 69.80 -34.89
C VAL A 312 -91.94 70.61 -36.15
N VAL A 313 -91.07 70.10 -37.05
CA VAL A 313 -90.80 70.74 -38.34
C VAL A 313 -92.06 70.77 -39.21
N SER A 314 -92.82 69.68 -39.28
CA SER A 314 -94.09 69.63 -40.03
C SER A 314 -95.13 70.60 -39.46
N LEU A 315 -95.31 70.61 -38.14
CA LEU A 315 -96.23 71.53 -37.47
C LEU A 315 -95.83 73.00 -37.70
N SER A 316 -94.52 73.30 -37.67
CA SER A 316 -94.00 74.63 -37.97
C SER A 316 -94.38 75.08 -39.38
N TYR A 317 -94.35 74.17 -40.35
CA TYR A 317 -94.80 74.44 -41.71
C TYR A 317 -96.30 74.79 -41.77
N ASP A 318 -97.13 74.03 -41.06
CA ASP A 318 -98.58 74.29 -40.97
C ASP A 318 -98.89 75.63 -40.27
N VAL A 319 -98.17 75.97 -39.19
CA VAL A 319 -98.30 77.26 -38.50
C VAL A 319 -97.95 78.41 -39.45
N VAL A 320 -96.87 78.31 -40.22
CA VAL A 320 -96.51 79.32 -41.23
C VAL A 320 -97.59 79.44 -42.30
N LYS A 321 -98.20 78.34 -42.74
CA LYS A 321 -99.30 78.35 -43.71
C LYS A 321 -100.54 79.07 -43.15
N VAL A 322 -100.94 78.78 -41.92
CA VAL A 322 -102.07 79.45 -41.24
C VAL A 322 -101.77 80.94 -41.01
N MET A 323 -100.53 81.29 -40.62
CA MET A 323 -100.08 82.68 -40.49
C MET A 323 -100.24 83.45 -41.81
N ASN A 324 -99.86 82.85 -42.94
CA ASN A 324 -100.05 83.48 -44.25
C ASN A 324 -101.55 83.66 -44.59
N GLN A 325 -102.40 82.66 -44.29
CA GLN A 325 -103.85 82.79 -44.47
C GLN A 325 -104.48 83.89 -43.60
N ALA A 326 -104.02 84.01 -42.35
CA ALA A 326 -104.45 85.07 -41.43
C ALA A 326 -103.99 86.45 -41.90
N TYR A 327 -102.77 86.56 -42.44
CA TYR A 327 -102.27 87.78 -43.07
C TYR A 327 -103.15 88.22 -44.24
N ASP A 328 -103.48 87.30 -45.17
CA ASP A 328 -104.36 87.59 -46.30
C ASP A 328 -105.77 88.03 -45.86
N SER A 329 -106.33 87.35 -44.84
CA SER A 329 -107.63 87.69 -44.26
C SER A 329 -107.62 89.09 -43.63
N THR A 330 -106.54 89.45 -42.93
CA THR A 330 -106.37 90.78 -42.34
C THR A 330 -106.25 91.86 -43.41
N LEU A 331 -105.61 91.55 -44.53
CA LEU A 331 -105.52 92.44 -45.69
C LEU A 331 -106.89 92.68 -46.35
N GLN A 332 -107.71 91.63 -46.48
CA GLN A 332 -109.10 91.74 -46.93
C GLN A 332 -109.96 92.57 -45.96
N LEU A 333 -109.82 92.34 -44.66
CA LEU A 333 -110.53 93.13 -43.64
C LEU A 333 -110.19 94.61 -43.76
N SER A 334 -108.90 94.95 -43.93
CA SER A 334 -108.43 96.33 -44.13
C SER A 334 -109.07 96.97 -45.37
N LYS A 335 -109.17 96.25 -46.50
CA LYS A 335 -109.90 96.72 -47.70
C LYS A 335 -111.36 97.00 -47.41
N THR A 336 -112.03 96.11 -46.67
CA THR A 336 -113.45 96.24 -46.32
C THR A 336 -113.68 97.45 -45.41
N LEU A 337 -112.80 97.66 -44.41
CA LEU A 337 -112.78 98.84 -43.55
C LEU A 337 -112.59 100.13 -44.35
N SER A 338 -111.71 100.12 -45.35
CA SER A 338 -111.50 101.26 -46.24
C SER A 338 -112.77 101.61 -47.04
N SER A 339 -113.49 100.60 -47.55
CA SER A 339 -114.80 100.79 -48.19
C SER A 339 -115.84 101.35 -47.21
N LEU A 340 -115.92 100.83 -45.98
CA LEU A 340 -116.86 101.32 -44.96
C LEU A 340 -116.63 102.79 -44.61
N VAL A 341 -115.38 103.20 -44.43
CA VAL A 341 -115.01 104.61 -44.21
C VAL A 341 -115.47 105.49 -45.38
N LYS A 342 -115.41 104.96 -46.61
CA LYS A 342 -115.90 105.66 -47.80
C LYS A 342 -117.42 105.84 -47.79
N GLU A 343 -118.18 104.84 -47.34
CA GLU A 343 -119.64 104.96 -47.16
C GLU A 343 -120.02 105.93 -46.04
N ILE A 344 -119.29 105.94 -44.91
CA ILE A 344 -119.52 106.88 -43.81
C ILE A 344 -119.34 108.34 -44.27
N ARG A 345 -118.34 108.63 -45.12
CA ARG A 345 -118.20 109.95 -45.74
C ARG A 345 -119.37 110.30 -46.65
N GLY A 346 -119.96 109.30 -47.31
CA GLY A 346 -121.21 109.48 -48.06
C GLY A 346 -122.36 109.93 -47.17
N ILE A 347 -122.47 109.37 -45.96
CA ILE A 347 -123.47 109.76 -44.95
C ILE A 347 -123.18 111.17 -44.40
N GLU A 348 -121.93 111.54 -44.10
CA GLU A 348 -121.57 112.91 -43.69
C GLU A 348 -122.04 113.96 -44.71
N ASN A 349 -121.91 113.66 -46.00
CA ASN A 349 -122.35 114.55 -47.07
C ASN A 349 -123.89 114.74 -47.05
N ILE A 350 -124.65 113.67 -46.75
CA ILE A 350 -126.11 113.75 -46.58
C ILE A 350 -126.49 114.53 -45.32
N VAL A 351 -125.78 114.30 -44.20
CA VAL A 351 -126.02 115.02 -42.94
C VAL A 351 -125.72 116.51 -43.08
N GLY A 352 -124.68 116.88 -43.86
CA GLY A 352 -124.40 118.27 -44.22
C GLY A 352 -125.59 118.93 -44.92
N ILE A 353 -126.21 118.25 -45.89
CA ILE A 353 -127.42 118.73 -46.58
C ILE A 353 -128.60 118.88 -45.61
N ILE A 354 -128.78 117.95 -44.66
CA ILE A 354 -129.86 118.04 -43.66
C ILE A 354 -129.63 119.22 -42.71
N LYS A 355 -128.38 119.50 -42.34
CA LYS A 355 -128.03 120.66 -41.50
C LYS A 355 -128.29 121.98 -42.22
N ASP A 356 -127.96 122.07 -43.51
CA ASP A 356 -128.26 123.25 -44.32
C ASP A 356 -129.79 123.49 -44.46
N ILE A 357 -130.60 122.43 -44.43
CA ILE A 357 -132.08 122.52 -44.40
C ILE A 357 -132.59 122.99 -43.03
N ALA A 358 -131.95 122.55 -41.94
CA ALA A 358 -132.34 122.92 -40.58
C ALA A 358 -132.03 124.39 -40.23
N ASP A 359 -130.95 124.97 -40.79
CA ASP A 359 -130.62 126.39 -40.58
C ASP A 359 -131.45 127.34 -41.48
N GLN A 360 -132.20 126.81 -42.46
CA GLN A 360 -133.10 127.57 -43.36
C GLN A 360 -134.57 127.65 -42.88
N THR A 361 -134.91 127.07 -41.73
CA THR A 361 -136.29 127.08 -41.16
C THR A 361 -136.26 127.53 -39.71
#